data_AF-A0A959TVG8-F1
#
_entry.id   AF-A0A959TVG8-F1
#
_cell.length_a   1.000
_cell.length_b   1.000
_cell.length_c   1.000
_cell.angle_alpha   90.00
_cell.angle_beta   90.00
_cell.angle_gamma   90.00
#
_symmetry.space_group_name_H-M   'P 1'
#
loop_
_entity.id
_entity.type
_entity.pdbx_description
1 polymer ?
#
loop_
_entity_poly.entity_id
_entity_poly.type
_entity_poly.pdbx_seq_one_letter_code
_entity_poly.pdbx_strand_id
1 'polypeptide(L)' 'MEAKRLEDERSLRASRLGLEPGDYYFSEEGFLVYTEQFHTKRGYCCQSGCRHCPYGFHDKKGKGKTG' A
#
# COMPACT_ATOMS: atom_id res chain seq x y z
N MET A 1 -4.36 20.30 18.90
CA MET A 1 -3.34 20.71 17.91
C MET A 1 -2.47 19.51 17.48
N GLU A 2 -2.54 18.37 18.21
CA GLU A 2 -1.84 17.11 17.88
C GLU A 2 -2.21 16.45 16.54
N ALA A 3 -3.50 16.45 16.15
CA ALA A 3 -3.93 15.78 14.91
C ALA A 3 -3.23 16.36 13.66
N LYS A 4 -3.06 17.68 13.63
CA LYS A 4 -2.45 18.39 12.50
C LYS A 4 -0.95 18.11 12.36
N ARG A 5 -0.26 17.78 13.47
CA ARG A 5 1.18 17.44 13.48
C ARG A 5 1.43 16.03 12.96
N LEU A 6 0.56 15.08 13.31
CA LEU A 6 0.66 13.69 12.84
C LEU A 6 0.43 13.57 11.32
N GLU A 7 -0.50 14.36 10.76
CA GLU A 7 -0.72 14.44 9.31
C GLU A 7 0.46 15.07 8.56
N ASP A 8 1.08 16.10 9.14
CA ASP A 8 2.30 16.71 8.58
C ASP A 8 3.45 15.70 8.56
N GLU A 9 3.73 15.01 9.67
CA GLU A 9 4.77 13.98 9.73
C GLU A 9 4.52 12.80 8.77
N ARG A 10 3.25 12.40 8.62
CA ARG A 10 2.83 11.40 7.63
C ARG A 10 3.06 11.86 6.19
N SER A 11 2.69 13.10 5.89
CA SER A 11 2.87 13.69 4.55
C SER A 11 4.35 13.87 4.21
N LEU A 12 5.17 14.28 5.18
CA LEU A 12 6.62 14.36 5.04
C LEU A 12 7.24 12.99 4.76
N ARG A 13 6.81 11.95 5.47
CA ARG A 13 7.28 10.57 5.21
C ARG A 13 6.93 10.11 3.81
N ALA A 14 5.69 10.29 3.37
CA ALA A 14 5.27 9.87 2.03
C ALA A 14 6.05 10.61 0.93
N SER A 15 6.24 11.92 1.10
CA SER A 15 7.03 12.74 0.18
C SER A 15 8.49 12.28 0.11
N ARG A 16 9.10 11.89 1.24
CA ARG A 16 10.45 11.33 1.28
C ARG A 16 10.59 9.99 0.56
N LEU A 17 9.51 9.21 0.49
CA LEU A 17 9.48 7.96 -0.29
C LEU A 17 9.11 8.19 -1.77
N GLY A 18 8.77 9.42 -2.16
CA GLY A 18 8.34 9.74 -3.53
C GLY A 18 6.97 9.15 -3.87
N LEU A 19 6.11 8.98 -2.86
CA LEU A 19 4.77 8.43 -3.05
C LEU A 19 3.78 9.56 -3.33
N GLU A 20 2.90 9.34 -4.31
CA GLU A 20 1.86 10.30 -4.66
C GLU A 20 0.55 10.03 -3.91
N PRO A 21 -0.22 11.08 -3.56
CA PRO A 21 -1.50 10.93 -2.88
C PRO A 21 -2.46 10.08 -3.74
N GLY A 22 -2.81 8.90 -3.26
CA GLY A 22 -3.67 7.92 -3.96
C GLY A 22 -3.00 6.57 -4.26
N ASP A 23 -1.67 6.54 -4.33
CA ASP A 23 -0.87 5.31 -4.46
C ASP A 23 -0.69 4.58 -3.10
N TYR A 24 -0.94 5.30 -2.01
CA TYR A 24 -0.88 4.77 -0.66
C TYR A 24 -2.01 5.39 0.18
N TYR A 25 -2.37 4.70 1.26
CA TYR A 25 -3.24 5.24 2.28
C TYR A 25 -2.64 5.00 3.66
N PHE A 26 -3.16 5.76 4.60
CA PHE A 26 -2.71 5.79 5.97
C PHE A 26 -3.81 5.17 6.84
N SER A 27 -3.53 4.04 7.49
CA SER A 27 -4.48 3.40 8.41
C SER A 27 -4.73 4.28 9.65
N GLU A 28 -5.81 4.06 10.38
CA GLU A 28 -6.11 4.81 11.62
C GLU A 28 -4.97 4.69 12.66
N GLU A 29 -4.27 3.56 12.67
CA GLU A 29 -3.14 3.29 13.57
C GLU A 29 -1.81 3.97 13.24
N GLY A 30 -1.68 4.68 12.12
CA GLY A 30 -0.38 5.30 11.77
C GLY A 30 0.36 4.61 10.63
N PHE A 31 -0.04 3.40 10.23
CA PHE A 31 0.66 2.62 9.19
C PHE A 31 0.44 3.13 7.76
N LEU A 32 1.50 3.10 6.95
CA LEU A 32 1.47 3.37 5.52
C LEU A 32 1.19 2.07 4.78
N VAL A 33 0.12 2.04 4.00
CA VAL A 33 -0.30 0.88 3.22
C VAL A 33 -0.30 1.23 1.73
N TYR A 34 0.44 0.46 0.94
CA TYR A 34 0.50 0.62 -0.51
C TYR A 34 -0.73 0.00 -1.17
N THR A 35 -1.29 0.72 -2.16
CA THR A 35 -2.41 0.22 -2.96
C THR A 35 -1.90 -0.49 -4.21
N GLU A 36 -2.80 -1.14 -4.95
CA GLU A 36 -2.43 -1.74 -6.24
C GLU A 36 -1.95 -0.67 -7.24
N GLN A 37 -2.45 0.57 -7.14
CA GLN A 37 -2.09 1.65 -8.06
C GLN A 37 -0.60 1.93 -8.03
N PHE A 38 0.00 1.96 -6.83
CA PHE A 38 1.44 2.11 -6.67
C PHE A 38 2.20 1.00 -7.40
N HIS A 39 1.73 -0.24 -7.27
CA HIS A 39 2.36 -1.39 -7.92
C HIS A 39 2.19 -1.37 -9.44
N THR A 40 1.04 -0.92 -9.94
CA THR A 40 0.77 -0.75 -11.38
C THR A 40 1.61 0.37 -11.98
N LYS A 41 1.71 1.51 -11.29
CA LYS A 41 2.48 2.69 -11.71
C LYS A 41 3.99 2.46 -11.70
N ARG A 42 4.46 1.65 -10.74
CA ARG A 42 5.84 1.14 -10.70
C ARG A 42 6.17 0.31 -11.94
N GLY A 43 5.18 -0.33 -12.56
CA GLY A 43 5.34 -1.06 -13.82
C GLY A 43 6.13 -2.38 -13.71
N TYR A 44 6.49 -2.82 -12.50
CA TYR A 44 7.15 -4.10 -12.28
C TYR A 44 6.77 -4.77 -10.94
N CYS A 45 6.72 -6.10 -10.97
CA CYS A 45 6.52 -6.92 -9.77
C CYS A 45 7.83 -7.03 -8.99
N CYS A 46 7.82 -6.67 -7.70
CA CYS A 46 8.98 -6.83 -6.81
C CYS A 46 9.14 -8.22 -6.21
N GLN A 47 8.26 -9.18 -6.58
CA GLN A 47 8.29 -10.57 -6.12
C GLN A 47 8.33 -10.75 -4.59
N SER A 48 7.91 -9.73 -3.84
CA SER A 48 7.97 -9.74 -2.37
C SER A 48 6.71 -10.33 -1.72
N GLY A 49 5.73 -10.79 -2.52
CA GLY A 49 4.44 -11.22 -1.97
C GLY A 49 3.64 -10.05 -1.39
N CYS A 50 3.37 -9.01 -2.20
CA CYS A 50 2.51 -7.90 -1.78
C CYS A 50 1.02 -8.29 -1.90
N ARG A 51 0.21 -8.09 -0.85
CA ARG A 51 -1.22 -8.48 -0.85
C ARG A 51 -2.04 -7.82 -1.97
N HIS A 52 -1.68 -6.61 -2.37
CA HIS A 52 -2.31 -5.85 -3.45
C HIS A 52 -1.51 -5.92 -4.76
N CYS A 53 -0.80 -7.03 -5.00
CA CYS A 53 -0.01 -7.17 -6.21
C CYS A 53 -0.93 -7.40 -7.43
N PRO A 54 -0.95 -6.48 -8.42
CA PRO A 54 -1.75 -6.66 -9.64
C PRO A 54 -1.20 -7.79 -10.52
N TYR A 55 0.07 -8.18 -10.34
CA TYR A 55 0.74 -9.24 -11.09
C TYR A 55 0.42 -10.66 -10.60
N GLY A 56 -0.50 -10.84 -9.66
CA GLY A 56 -0.92 -12.17 -9.21
C GLY A 56 0.15 -12.95 -8.44
N PHE A 57 1.21 -12.28 -7.95
CA PHE A 57 2.27 -12.94 -7.16
C PHE A 57 1.76 -13.49 -5.81
N HIS A 58 0.58 -13.05 -5.40
CA HIS A 58 -0.15 -13.56 -4.24
C HIS A 58 -1.27 -14.54 -4.62
N ASP A 59 -1.19 -15.22 -5.77
CA ASP A 59 -2.11 -16.32 -6.06
C ASP A 59 -1.77 -17.54 -5.19
N LYS A 60 -2.31 -17.52 -3.97
CA LYS A 60 -2.78 -18.73 -3.32
C LYS A 60 -4.29 -18.63 -3.24
N LYS A 61 -4.99 -18.83 -4.37
CA LYS A 61 -6.32 -19.43 -4.30
C LYS A 61 -6.17 -20.88 -3.84
N GLY A 62 -5.96 -21.04 -2.53
CA GLY A 62 -6.38 -22.25 -1.85
C GLY A 62 -7.90 -22.36 -2.01
N LYS A 63 -8.35 -23.35 -2.76
CA LYS A 63 -9.75 -23.73 -2.85
C LYS A 63 -10.32 -23.93 -1.44
N GLY A 64 -11.39 -23.21 -1.11
CA GLY A 64 -12.27 -23.51 0.01
C GLY A 64 -13.72 -23.45 -0.46
N LYS A 65 -14.06 -24.26 -1.47
CA LYS A 65 -15.46 -24.59 -1.78
C LYS A 65 -15.77 -25.90 -1.07
N THR A 66 -16.36 -25.81 0.11
CA THR A 66 -17.15 -26.86 0.76
C THR A 66 -18.07 -26.06 1.68
N GLY A 67 -19.37 -25.93 1.42
CA GLY A 67 -20.34 -26.99 1.19
C GLY A 67 -21.39 -26.78 2.27
#